data_AF-A0A6G3MNA0-F1
#
_entry.id   AF-A0A6G3MNA0-F1
#
_cell.length_a   1.000
_cell.length_b   1.000
_cell.length_c   1.000
_cell.angle_alpha   90.00
_cell.angle_beta   90.00
_cell.angle_gamma   90.00
#
_symmetry.space_group_name_H-M   'P 1'
#
loop_
_entity.id
_entity.type
_entity.pdbx_description
1 polymer ?
#
loop_
_entity_poly.entity_id
_entity_poly.type
_entity_poly.pdbx_seq_one_letter_code
_entity_poly.pdbx_strand_id
1 'polypeptide(L)'
;MPQQYGNENSNTPLNIKWSLYFLFVVILSFTTRLYKVKEPAMVCWDEAHFGKYINFYMNETIFFDVHPPIGKILLTYISIWSGYEGNFSFENAGDDYKHTRYSGIRKTCASLGAASI
;
A
#
# COMPACT_ATOMS: atom_id res chain seq x y z
N MET A 1 -34.98 -48.98 1.29
CA MET A 1 -35.38 -47.79 2.08
C MET A 1 -34.84 -47.93 3.50
N PRO A 2 -34.40 -46.88 4.18
CA PRO A 2 -33.93 -45.58 3.70
C PRO A 2 -32.41 -45.42 3.91
N GLN A 3 -31.77 -44.66 3.02
CA GLN A 3 -30.47 -44.06 3.29
C GLN A 3 -30.64 -43.12 4.48
N GLN A 4 -29.81 -43.29 5.51
CA GLN A 4 -29.75 -42.38 6.64
C GLN A 4 -29.28 -41.01 6.12
N TYR A 5 -30.25 -40.10 5.89
CA TYR A 5 -29.99 -38.69 5.62
C TYR A 5 -29.52 -38.05 6.93
N GLY A 6 -28.24 -38.25 7.23
CA GLY A 6 -27.56 -37.65 8.37
C GLY A 6 -27.34 -36.17 8.10
N ASN A 7 -28.36 -35.36 8.39
CA ASN A 7 -28.32 -33.96 8.77
C ASN A 7 -26.92 -33.29 8.63
N GLU A 8 -26.59 -32.82 7.42
CA GLU A 8 -25.38 -32.05 7.13
C GLU A 8 -25.54 -30.59 7.59
N ASN A 9 -26.03 -30.38 8.81
CA ASN A 9 -25.91 -29.12 9.52
C ASN A 9 -24.56 -29.06 10.24
N SER A 10 -23.46 -29.35 9.53
CA SER A 10 -22.17 -28.87 9.96
C SER A 10 -22.05 -27.45 9.46
N ASN A 11 -22.33 -26.47 10.32
CA ASN A 11 -21.60 -25.20 10.29
C ASN A 11 -20.13 -25.62 10.19
N THR A 12 -19.55 -25.62 9.00
CA THR A 12 -18.22 -26.18 8.79
C THR A 12 -17.31 -25.37 9.70
N PRO A 13 -16.72 -25.97 10.76
CA PRO A 13 -15.78 -25.22 11.56
C PRO A 13 -14.66 -24.88 10.58
N LEU A 14 -14.48 -23.58 10.33
CA LEU A 14 -13.43 -23.02 9.49
C LEU A 14 -12.21 -23.93 9.62
N ASN A 15 -11.80 -24.60 8.54
CA ASN A 15 -10.80 -25.66 8.65
C ASN A 15 -9.50 -25.04 9.16
N ILE A 16 -9.26 -25.19 10.47
CA ILE A 16 -8.24 -24.45 11.22
C ILE A 16 -6.86 -24.62 10.57
N LYS A 17 -6.59 -25.79 9.98
CA LYS A 17 -5.33 -26.04 9.27
C LYS A 17 -5.17 -25.11 8.06
N TRP A 18 -6.18 -24.99 7.20
CA TRP A 18 -6.16 -24.08 6.05
C TRP A 18 -6.09 -22.61 6.48
N SER A 19 -6.81 -22.25 7.53
CA SER A 19 -6.76 -20.90 8.10
C SER A 19 -5.35 -20.54 8.62
N LEU A 20 -4.68 -21.49 9.29
CA LEU A 20 -3.30 -21.32 9.76
C LEU A 20 -2.30 -21.19 8.60
N TYR A 21 -2.43 -21.99 7.53
CA TYR A 21 -1.58 -21.86 6.34
C TYR A 21 -1.78 -20.50 5.66
N PHE A 22 -3.03 -20.06 5.51
CA PHE A 22 -3.34 -18.75 4.95
C PHE A 22 -2.74 -17.62 5.80
N LEU A 23 -2.95 -17.67 7.13
CA LEU A 23 -2.38 -16.68 8.05
C LEU A 23 -0.85 -16.65 7.99
N PHE A 24 -0.20 -17.81 7.89
CA PHE A 24 1.25 -17.91 7.73
C PHE A 24 1.73 -17.20 6.46
N VAL A 25 1.05 -17.41 5.32
CA VAL A 25 1.37 -16.75 4.05
C VAL A 25 1.15 -15.23 4.14
N VAL A 26 0.06 -14.78 4.77
CA VAL A 26 -0.21 -13.35 4.99
C VAL A 26 0.88 -12.71 5.83
N ILE A 27 1.26 -13.32 6.96
CA ILE A 27 2.34 -12.80 7.83
C ILE A 27 3.66 -12.73 7.06
N LEU A 28 3.99 -13.75 6.27
CA LEU A 28 5.20 -13.76 5.46
C LEU A 28 5.17 -12.68 4.37
N SER A 29 4.02 -12.47 3.72
CA SER A 29 3.79 -11.43 2.71
C SER A 29 4.04 -10.02 3.29
N PHE A 30 3.43 -9.72 4.44
CA PHE A 30 3.62 -8.42 5.09
C PHE A 30 5.06 -8.23 5.58
N THR A 31 5.66 -9.27 6.16
CA THR A 31 7.03 -9.20 6.68
C THR A 31 8.03 -8.93 5.56
N THR A 32 7.95 -9.67 4.46
CA THR A 32 8.88 -9.54 3.33
C THR A 32 8.76 -8.19 2.62
N ARG A 33 7.54 -7.67 2.46
CA ARG A 33 7.30 -6.38 1.77
C ARG A 33 7.56 -5.15 2.62
N LEU A 34 7.36 -5.22 3.94
CA LEU A 34 7.66 -4.12 4.86
C LEU A 34 9.12 -4.13 5.34
N TYR A 35 9.85 -5.23 5.10
CA TYR A 35 11.27 -5.31 5.43
C TYR A 35 12.06 -4.22 4.71
N LYS A 36 12.71 -3.35 5.49
CA LYS A 36 13.56 -2.26 4.99
C LYS A 36 12.89 -1.29 3.99
N VAL A 37 11.57 -1.09 4.09
CA VAL A 37 10.81 -0.18 3.19
C VAL A 37 11.32 1.29 3.15
N LYS A 38 12.10 1.72 4.15
CA LYS A 38 12.70 3.06 4.18
C LYS A 38 14.02 3.15 3.41
N GLU A 39 14.65 2.03 3.07
CA GLU A 39 15.91 1.96 2.33
C GLU A 39 15.61 1.69 0.85
N PRO A 40 16.24 2.40 -0.11
CA PRO A 40 17.16 3.53 0.08
C PRO A 40 16.43 4.84 0.43
N ALA A 41 17.07 5.73 1.18
CA ALA A 41 16.53 7.05 1.56
C ALA A 41 16.65 8.09 0.43
N MET A 42 16.38 7.67 -0.80
CA MET A 42 16.38 8.52 -2.00
C MET A 42 15.10 8.27 -2.79
N VAL A 43 14.70 9.26 -3.59
CA VAL A 43 13.53 9.19 -4.46
C VAL A 43 13.74 8.10 -5.51
N CYS A 44 12.89 7.07 -5.49
CA CYS A 44 12.88 6.05 -6.54
C CYS A 44 12.20 6.58 -7.81
N TRP A 45 12.48 5.93 -8.95
CA TRP A 45 12.01 6.35 -10.28
C TRP A 45 10.53 6.75 -10.34
N ASP A 46 9.63 5.86 -9.92
CA ASP A 46 8.18 6.13 -9.94
C ASP A 46 7.76 7.12 -8.85
N GLU A 47 8.52 7.23 -7.75
CA GLU A 47 8.21 8.17 -6.66
C GLU A 47 8.41 9.62 -7.09
N ALA A 48 9.36 9.90 -7.99
CA ALA A 48 9.51 11.23 -8.57
C ALA A 48 8.25 11.64 -9.34
N HIS A 49 7.72 10.72 -10.16
CA HIS A 49 6.53 10.98 -10.97
C HIS A 49 5.28 11.13 -10.10
N PHE A 50 4.99 10.16 -9.22
CA PHE A 50 3.81 10.20 -8.37
C PHE A 50 3.88 11.26 -7.25
N GLY A 51 5.07 11.51 -6.70
CA GLY A 51 5.30 12.53 -5.69
C GLY A 51 4.97 13.94 -6.19
N LYS A 52 5.29 14.25 -7.45
CA LYS A 52 4.91 15.51 -8.08
C LYS A 52 3.39 15.71 -8.13
N TYR A 53 2.64 14.66 -8.44
CA TYR A 53 1.17 14.73 -8.41
C TYR A 53 0.61 14.87 -7.00
N ILE A 54 1.20 14.21 -6.01
CA ILE A 54 0.81 14.41 -4.60
C ILE A 54 0.93 15.89 -4.24
N ASN A 55 2.04 16.54 -4.60
CA ASN A 55 2.20 17.98 -4.38
C ASN A 55 1.17 18.80 -5.12
N PHE A 56 0.84 18.44 -6.37
CA PHE A 56 -0.18 19.17 -7.12
C PHE A 56 -1.57 19.08 -6.48
N TYR A 57 -1.93 17.91 -5.94
CA TYR A 57 -3.18 17.76 -5.20
C TYR A 57 -3.15 18.50 -3.86
N MET A 58 -2.02 18.49 -3.13
CA MET A 58 -1.89 19.23 -1.87
C MET A 58 -1.89 20.74 -2.06
N ASN A 59 -1.30 21.24 -3.15
CA ASN A 59 -1.19 22.67 -3.47
C ASN A 59 -2.34 23.18 -4.34
N GLU A 60 -3.36 22.36 -4.59
CA GLU A 60 -4.55 22.69 -5.40
C GLU A 60 -4.21 23.23 -6.81
N THR A 61 -3.10 22.78 -7.39
CA THR A 61 -2.65 23.23 -8.72
C THR A 61 -3.22 22.34 -9.81
N ILE A 62 -3.73 22.95 -10.89
CA ILE A 62 -4.25 22.21 -12.05
C ILE A 62 -3.09 21.60 -12.84
N PHE A 63 -3.22 20.32 -13.19
CA PHE A 63 -2.25 19.59 -14.00
C PHE A 63 -2.97 18.69 -15.01
N PHE A 64 -2.22 18.24 -16.01
CA PHE A 64 -2.68 17.25 -16.98
C PHE A 64 -2.02 15.89 -16.71
N ASP A 65 -2.80 14.83 -16.77
CA ASP A 65 -2.36 13.47 -16.51
C ASP A 65 -3.13 12.47 -17.38
N VAL A 66 -2.43 11.42 -17.81
CA VAL A 66 -2.98 10.36 -18.67
C VAL A 66 -3.67 9.26 -17.86
N HIS A 67 -3.36 9.14 -16.56
CA HIS A 67 -3.86 8.08 -15.70
C HIS A 67 -5.15 8.47 -14.97
N PRO A 68 -5.99 7.49 -14.59
CA PRO A 68 -7.12 7.74 -13.71
C PRO A 68 -6.68 8.30 -12.33
N PRO A 69 -7.46 9.22 -11.73
CA PRO A 69 -7.02 9.99 -10.56
C PRO A 69 -7.07 9.23 -9.23
N ILE A 70 -7.76 8.08 -9.15
CA ILE A 70 -8.09 7.39 -7.90
C ILE A 70 -6.84 7.07 -7.07
N GLY A 71 -5.82 6.48 -7.69
CA GLY A 71 -4.59 6.12 -6.99
C GLY A 71 -3.85 7.34 -6.43
N LYS A 72 -3.82 8.44 -7.19
CA LYS A 72 -3.10 9.66 -6.79
C LYS A 72 -3.81 10.40 -5.66
N ILE A 73 -5.13 10.44 -5.67
CA ILE A 73 -5.93 11.00 -4.57
C ILE A 73 -5.73 10.17 -3.30
N LEU A 74 -5.75 8.83 -3.41
CA LEU A 74 -5.52 7.95 -2.27
C LEU A 74 -4.12 8.17 -1.66
N LEU A 75 -3.08 8.22 -2.49
CA LEU A 75 -1.71 8.49 -2.03
C LEU A 75 -1.59 9.88 -1.41
N THR A 76 -2.28 10.88 -1.95
CA THR A 76 -2.35 12.23 -1.38
C THR A 76 -2.97 12.21 0.00
N TYR A 77 -4.12 11.57 0.17
CA TYR A 77 -4.79 11.45 1.46
C TYR A 77 -3.90 10.77 2.52
N ILE A 78 -3.23 9.68 2.13
CA ILE A 78 -2.29 8.95 2.98
C ILE A 78 -1.07 9.80 3.33
N SER A 79 -0.58 10.62 2.38
CA SER A 79 0.54 11.52 2.62
C SER A 79 0.18 12.58 3.67
N ILE A 80 -1.03 13.17 3.58
CA ILE A 80 -1.57 14.11 4.57
C ILE A 80 -1.67 13.41 5.94
N TRP A 81 -2.22 12.19 5.99
CA TRP A 81 -2.34 11.42 7.22
C TRP A 81 -0.99 11.04 7.84
N SER A 82 0.03 10.78 7.01
CA SER A 82 1.39 10.52 7.45
C SER A 82 2.15 11.79 7.89
N GLY A 83 1.56 12.97 7.74
CA GLY A 83 2.17 14.26 8.07
C GLY A 83 3.19 14.75 7.04
N TYR A 84 3.00 14.41 5.77
CA TYR A 84 3.73 15.04 4.67
C TYR A 84 3.17 16.45 4.40
N GLU A 85 4.06 17.44 4.24
CA GLU A 85 3.68 18.86 4.14
C GLU A 85 3.49 19.37 2.70
N GLY A 86 3.84 18.59 1.67
CA GLY A 86 3.70 19.02 0.27
C GLY A 86 4.81 19.94 -0.26
N ASN A 87 5.82 20.25 0.56
CA ASN A 87 6.88 21.21 0.24
C ASN A 87 8.12 20.60 -0.46
N PHE A 88 8.19 19.28 -0.62
CA PHE A 88 9.37 18.61 -1.18
C PHE A 88 9.29 18.55 -2.70
N SER A 89 10.27 19.13 -3.41
CA SER A 89 10.30 19.07 -4.88
C SER A 89 10.74 17.68 -5.37
N PHE A 90 9.80 16.94 -5.98
CA PHE A 90 10.07 15.67 -6.66
C PHE A 90 10.50 15.96 -8.11
N GLU A 91 11.75 16.40 -8.30
CA GLU A 91 12.28 16.73 -9.63
C GLU A 91 12.97 15.54 -10.28
N ASN A 92 13.87 14.87 -9.58
CA ASN A 92 14.67 13.80 -10.15
C ASN A 92 14.65 12.53 -9.29
N ALA A 93 14.77 11.39 -9.96
CA ALA A 93 15.06 10.13 -9.28
C ALA A 93 16.48 10.19 -8.71
N GLY A 94 16.65 9.78 -7.46
CA GLY A 94 17.92 9.83 -6.72
C GLY A 94 18.06 11.02 -5.78
N ASP A 95 17.10 11.96 -5.75
CA ASP A 95 17.11 13.07 -4.80
C ASP A 95 16.97 12.56 -3.35
N ASP A 96 17.72 13.13 -2.41
CA ASP A 96 17.61 12.80 -0.99
C ASP A 96 16.33 13.44 -0.42
N TYR A 97 15.58 12.65 0.37
CA TYR A 97 14.37 13.12 1.03
C TYR A 97 14.59 14.21 2.07
N LYS A 98 15.83 14.47 2.50
CA LYS A 98 16.16 15.45 3.55
C LYS A 98 15.31 15.20 4.81
N HIS A 99 14.49 16.17 5.23
CA HIS A 99 13.61 16.06 6.41
C HIS A 99 12.16 15.68 6.06
N THR A 100 11.92 15.19 4.84
CA THR A 100 10.58 14.87 4.36
C THR A 100 10.03 13.56 4.92
N ARG A 101 8.77 13.55 5.34
CA ARG A 101 8.07 12.34 5.81
C ARG A 101 7.53 11.50 4.65
N TYR A 102 8.41 10.76 3.95
CA TYR A 102 8.03 9.87 2.83
C TYR A 102 7.57 8.47 3.26
N SER A 103 7.88 8.06 4.49
CA SER A 103 7.73 6.65 4.91
C SER A 103 6.28 6.14 4.91
N GLY A 104 5.29 7.01 5.09
CA GLY A 104 3.88 6.61 5.06
C GLY A 104 3.44 6.16 3.68
N ILE A 105 3.80 6.92 2.65
CA ILE A 105 3.47 6.63 1.25
C ILE A 105 4.02 5.24 0.86
N ARG A 106 5.30 4.96 1.15
CA ARG A 106 5.92 3.67 0.85
C ARG A 106 5.27 2.50 1.59
N LYS A 107 5.01 2.66 2.89
CA LYS A 107 4.36 1.63 3.71
C LYS A 107 2.97 1.30 3.17
N THR A 108 2.22 2.30 2.73
CA THR A 108 0.90 2.08 2.15
C THR A 108 0.97 1.29 0.86
N CYS A 109 1.84 1.68 -0.09
CA CYS A 109 2.05 0.91 -1.31
C CYS A 109 2.48 -0.54 -1.02
N ALA A 110 3.42 -0.72 -0.09
CA ALA A 110 3.88 -2.05 0.33
C ALA A 110 2.76 -2.88 0.97
N SER A 111 1.91 -2.26 1.79
CA SER A 111 0.79 -2.94 2.47
C SER A 111 -0.32 -3.35 1.50
N LEU A 112 -0.64 -2.50 0.51
CA LEU A 112 -1.63 -2.83 -0.52
C LEU A 112 -1.15 -3.99 -1.38
N GLY A 113 0.14 -4.01 -1.76
CA GLY A 113 0.74 -5.15 -2.44
C GLY A 113 0.89 -6.40 -1.58
N ALA A 114 0.96 -6.26 -0.25
CA ALA A 114 0.97 -7.40 0.67
C ALA A 114 -0.42 -8.02 0.81
N ALA A 115 -1.47 -7.19 0.80
CA ALA A 115 -2.86 -7.60 0.93
C ALA A 115 -3.44 -8.23 -0.34
N SER A 116 -2.78 -8.10 -1.50
CA SER A 116 -3.21 -8.75 -2.74
C SER A 116 -2.82 -10.23 -2.85
N ILE A 117 -2.10 -10.78 -1.86
CA ILE A 117 -1.70 -12.18 -1.74
C ILE A 117 -2.74 -12.92 -0.90
#